data_AF-A0A6M2CN31-F1
#
_entry.id   AF-A0A6M2CN31-F1
#
_cell.length_a   1.000
_cell.length_b   1.000
_cell.length_c   1.000
_cell.angle_alpha   90.00
_cell.angle_beta   90.00
_cell.angle_gamma   90.00
#
_symmetry.space_group_name_H-M   'P 1'
#
loop_
_entity.id
_entity.type
_entity.pdbx_description
1 polymer ?
#
loop_
_entity_poly.entity_id
_entity_poly.type
_entity_poly.pdbx_seq_one_letter_code
_entity_poly.pdbx_strand_id
1 'polypeptide(L)'
;TLAPDSTLVRVVHARMASDLPKGWEKRISRSTGEPYYLNTLTKESQWEPPKEPASTGTSTKDQVWCSHLLVKHCESRRPSSWRQENITRTKKEALALIKGYREQIVSGKATFEELASQYSDCSSAKRKGDLGTFGRGAMQKPFEDAAFALSVGELSEPVYTESGIHLILRTA
;
A
#
# COMPACT_ATOMS: atom_id res chain seq x y z
N THR A 1 40.09 -20.19 65.52
CA THR A 1 39.34 -19.03 65.00
C THR A 1 38.55 -19.48 63.79
N LEU A 2 37.21 -19.36 63.84
CA LEU A 2 36.21 -19.92 62.92
C LEU A 2 36.03 -19.07 61.62
N ALA A 3 35.99 -19.75 60.45
CA ALA A 3 35.18 -19.53 59.21
C ALA A 3 35.18 -18.17 58.46
N PRO A 4 34.67 -18.04 57.20
CA PRO A 4 34.57 -19.00 56.07
C PRO A 4 34.70 -18.38 54.63
N ASP A 5 34.54 -19.25 53.61
CA ASP A 5 33.74 -19.10 52.36
C ASP A 5 34.15 -18.24 51.13
N SER A 6 33.90 -18.85 49.96
CA SER A 6 33.38 -18.27 48.71
C SER A 6 34.30 -17.36 47.87
N THR A 7 34.30 -17.35 46.53
CA THR A 7 33.32 -17.80 45.53
C THR A 7 34.04 -17.96 44.19
N LEU A 8 33.65 -18.97 43.42
CA LEU A 8 33.63 -18.95 41.95
C LEU A 8 33.17 -17.57 41.43
N VAL A 9 33.98 -16.86 40.66
CA VAL A 9 33.46 -15.86 39.70
C VAL A 9 34.02 -16.13 38.32
N ARG A 10 33.29 -17.06 37.69
CA ARG A 10 33.01 -17.17 36.25
C ARG A 10 33.61 -16.05 35.39
N VAL A 11 34.36 -16.48 34.38
CA VAL A 11 34.47 -15.79 33.09
C VAL A 11 33.04 -15.43 32.63
N VAL A 12 32.66 -14.17 32.78
CA VAL A 12 31.52 -13.59 32.10
C VAL A 12 32.04 -12.68 31.01
N HIS A 13 32.53 -13.29 29.92
CA HIS A 13 32.27 -12.72 28.61
C HIS A 13 30.77 -12.84 28.36
N ALA A 14 29.99 -11.97 28.98
CA ALA A 14 28.60 -11.80 28.68
C ALA A 14 28.51 -11.25 27.25
N ARG A 15 28.23 -12.16 26.32
CA ARG A 15 27.64 -11.95 24.98
C ARG A 15 27.24 -10.50 24.71
N MET A 16 28.09 -9.74 24.03
CA MET A 16 27.69 -8.54 23.28
C MET A 16 27.55 -8.93 21.81
N ALA A 17 26.58 -9.78 21.51
CA ALA A 17 26.01 -9.90 20.19
C ALA A 17 24.58 -9.39 20.29
N SER A 18 24.40 -8.07 20.34
CA SER A 18 23.12 -7.50 19.95
C SER A 18 23.10 -7.55 18.43
N ASP A 19 22.84 -8.73 17.88
CA ASP A 19 22.63 -8.91 16.45
C ASP A 19 21.45 -8.03 16.07
N LEU A 20 21.77 -6.88 15.47
CA LEU A 20 20.75 -6.06 14.86
C LEU A 20 20.03 -6.92 13.83
N PRO A 21 18.72 -6.75 13.65
CA PRO A 21 18.02 -7.40 12.57
C PRO A 21 18.73 -7.15 11.23
N LYS A 22 18.71 -8.15 10.35
CA LYS A 22 19.47 -8.14 9.08
C LYS A 22 19.28 -6.82 8.33
N GLY A 23 20.39 -6.18 7.97
CA GLY A 23 20.40 -4.95 7.17
C GLY A 23 20.36 -3.65 7.98
N TRP A 24 20.50 -3.68 9.30
CA TRP A 24 20.76 -2.49 10.12
C TRP A 24 22.22 -2.40 10.56
N GLU A 25 22.73 -1.18 10.69
CA GLU A 25 24.08 -0.87 11.16
C GLU A 25 23.99 0.18 12.28
N LYS A 26 24.53 -0.11 13.47
CA LYS A 26 24.64 0.87 14.56
C LYS A 26 25.85 1.77 14.32
N ARG A 27 25.65 3.09 14.38
CA ARG A 27 26.67 4.12 14.20
C ARG A 27 26.66 5.12 15.36
N ILE A 28 27.74 5.89 15.50
CA ILE A 28 27.88 6.94 16.52
C ILE A 28 27.81 8.31 15.86
N SER A 29 26.93 9.16 16.36
CA SER A 29 26.81 10.55 15.91
C SER A 29 28.09 11.33 16.25
N ARG A 30 28.68 12.01 15.26
CA ARG A 30 29.89 12.84 15.48
C ARG A 30 29.60 14.12 16.26
N SER A 31 28.35 14.60 16.26
CA SER A 31 27.94 15.84 16.94
C SER A 31 27.47 15.62 18.37
N THR A 32 26.82 14.48 18.65
CA THR A 32 26.21 14.21 19.96
C THR A 32 26.87 13.06 20.71
N GLY A 33 27.69 12.22 20.05
CA GLY A 33 28.26 11.01 20.66
C GLY A 33 27.25 9.88 20.89
N GLU A 34 25.96 10.13 20.64
CA GLU A 34 24.88 9.16 20.83
C GLU A 34 24.82 8.13 19.69
N PRO A 35 24.43 6.88 19.99
CA PRO A 35 24.23 5.87 18.97
C PRO A 35 22.96 6.12 18.15
N TYR A 36 23.05 5.87 16.85
CA TYR A 36 21.90 5.80 15.93
C TYR A 36 21.98 4.52 15.09
N TYR A 37 20.87 4.14 14.48
CA TYR A 37 20.73 2.93 13.68
C TYR A 37 20.47 3.32 12.23
N LEU A 38 21.39 2.94 11.34
CA LEU A 38 21.31 3.17 9.90
C LEU A 38 20.71 1.92 9.24
N ASN A 39 19.63 2.12 8.49
CA ASN A 39 19.13 1.14 7.56
C ASN A 39 20.11 1.02 6.39
N THR A 40 20.80 -0.11 6.25
CA THR A 40 21.82 -0.29 5.20
C THR A 40 21.22 -0.34 3.79
N LEU A 41 19.91 -0.62 3.68
CA LEU A 41 19.18 -0.68 2.42
C LEU A 41 18.68 0.70 1.97
N THR A 42 18.08 1.52 2.86
CA THR A 42 17.55 2.86 2.51
C THR A 42 18.50 4.02 2.78
N LYS A 43 19.54 3.80 3.59
CA LYS A 43 20.42 4.84 4.16
C LYS A 43 19.72 5.81 5.12
N GLU A 44 18.51 5.50 5.57
CA GLU A 44 17.81 6.27 6.59
C GLU A 44 18.33 5.92 7.99
N SER A 45 18.30 6.89 8.90
CA SER A 45 18.77 6.76 10.27
C SER A 45 17.61 6.92 11.25
N GLN A 46 17.63 6.15 12.35
CA GLN A 46 16.70 6.27 13.47
C GLN A 46 17.45 6.19 14.81
N TRP A 47 16.89 6.78 15.86
CA TRP A 47 17.52 6.80 17.18
C TRP A 47 17.15 5.57 18.01
N GLU A 48 15.95 5.03 17.81
CA GLU A 48 15.46 3.84 18.50
C GLU A 48 16.04 2.56 17.90
N PRO A 49 16.38 1.54 18.71
CA PRO A 49 16.85 0.25 18.20
C PRO A 49 15.78 -0.45 17.34
N PRO A 50 16.13 -0.93 16.12
CA PRO A 50 15.20 -1.63 15.25
C PRO A 50 14.83 -3.01 15.82
N LYS A 51 13.55 -3.35 15.74
CA LYS A 51 13.02 -4.67 16.17
C LYS A 51 12.86 -5.65 15.01
N GLU A 52 12.87 -5.16 13.78
CA GLU A 52 12.63 -5.93 12.55
C GLU A 52 13.79 -5.75 11.56
N PRO A 53 14.05 -6.73 10.66
CA PRO A 53 15.05 -6.59 9.59
C PRO A 53 14.84 -5.30 8.82
N ALA A 54 15.95 -4.70 8.35
CA ALA A 54 15.85 -3.54 7.51
C ALA A 54 15.05 -3.91 6.27
N SER A 55 13.89 -3.29 6.13
CA SER A 55 13.14 -3.26 4.90
C SER A 55 13.53 -1.99 4.16
N THR A 56 13.38 -1.98 2.84
CA THR A 56 13.43 -0.74 2.08
C THR A 56 12.16 0.07 2.40
N GLY A 57 12.12 0.73 3.55
CA GLY A 57 11.04 1.65 3.93
C GLY A 57 10.85 2.67 2.81
N THR A 58 9.69 2.58 2.15
CA THR A 58 9.31 3.32 0.94
C THR A 58 10.37 3.28 -0.17
N SER A 59 10.68 2.07 -0.63
CA SER A 59 11.35 1.94 -1.93
C SER A 59 10.52 2.68 -2.98
N THR A 60 11.17 3.46 -3.83
CA THR A 60 10.62 3.83 -5.14
C THR A 60 10.24 2.59 -5.99
N LYS A 61 10.51 1.37 -5.50
CA LYS A 61 10.03 0.08 -6.01
C LYS A 61 8.72 -0.45 -5.38
N ASP A 62 8.17 0.13 -4.31
CA ASP A 62 6.85 -0.28 -3.76
C ASP A 62 5.74 0.64 -4.26
N GLN A 63 5.81 0.96 -5.55
CA GLN A 63 4.76 1.66 -6.28
C GLN A 63 4.09 0.68 -7.22
N VAL A 64 2.77 0.81 -7.37
CA VAL A 64 2.00 0.12 -8.40
C VAL A 64 1.48 1.14 -9.38
N TRP A 65 1.38 0.74 -10.65
CA TRP A 65 0.66 1.52 -11.64
C TRP A 65 -0.71 0.86 -11.83
N CYS A 66 -1.78 1.62 -11.61
CA CYS A 66 -3.13 1.11 -11.86
C CYS A 66 -3.97 2.07 -12.68
N SER A 67 -4.92 1.48 -13.39
CA SER A 67 -6.11 2.15 -13.91
C SER A 67 -7.32 1.71 -13.10
N HIS A 68 -8.37 2.53 -13.05
CA HIS A 68 -9.62 2.16 -12.40
C HIS A 68 -10.87 2.53 -13.21
N LEU A 69 -11.97 1.85 -12.89
CA LEU A 69 -13.32 2.22 -13.30
C LEU A 69 -14.16 2.37 -12.02
N LEU A 70 -14.47 3.60 -11.66
CA LEU A 70 -15.33 3.93 -10.52
C LEU A 70 -16.79 4.09 -10.98
N VAL A 71 -17.72 3.41 -10.30
CA VAL A 71 -19.15 3.72 -10.32
C VAL A 71 -19.57 4.23 -8.94
N LYS A 72 -20.08 5.46 -8.88
CA LYS A 72 -20.62 6.05 -7.65
C LYS A 72 -22.07 5.62 -7.41
N HIS A 73 -22.50 5.77 -6.17
CA HIS A 73 -23.87 5.60 -5.70
C HIS A 73 -24.28 6.75 -4.77
N CYS A 74 -25.55 6.81 -4.38
CA CYS A 74 -26.11 7.85 -3.51
C CYS A 74 -25.39 7.97 -2.16
N GLU A 75 -24.86 6.87 -1.62
CA GLU A 75 -24.08 6.87 -0.36
C GLU A 75 -22.56 7.16 -0.56
N SER A 76 -22.10 7.44 -1.79
CA SER A 76 -20.70 7.81 -2.01
C SER A 76 -20.39 9.18 -1.40
N ARG A 77 -19.20 9.37 -0.84
CA ARG A 77 -18.74 10.61 -0.17
C ARG A 77 -18.98 11.89 -0.98
N ARG A 78 -18.96 11.79 -2.31
CA ARG A 78 -19.34 12.87 -3.23
C ARG A 78 -20.18 12.29 -4.38
N PRO A 79 -21.53 12.23 -4.27
CA PRO A 79 -22.41 11.58 -5.23
C PRO A 79 -22.66 12.47 -6.47
N SER A 80 -21.57 12.86 -7.12
CA SER A 80 -21.53 13.75 -8.27
C SER A 80 -20.29 13.45 -9.11
N SER A 81 -20.40 13.48 -10.43
CA SER A 81 -19.30 13.27 -11.37
C SER A 81 -19.43 14.17 -12.60
N TRP A 82 -18.45 14.11 -13.50
CA TRP A 82 -18.50 14.80 -14.79
C TRP A 82 -19.62 14.26 -15.70
N ARG A 83 -20.12 13.03 -15.44
CA ARG A 83 -21.19 12.38 -16.21
C ARG A 83 -22.58 12.72 -15.69
N GLN A 84 -22.68 12.97 -14.39
CA GLN A 84 -23.94 13.15 -13.70
C GLN A 84 -23.74 14.03 -12.45
N GLU A 85 -24.37 15.20 -12.45
CA GLU A 85 -24.25 16.18 -11.37
C GLU A 85 -24.80 15.65 -10.04
N ASN A 86 -25.94 14.96 -10.06
CA ASN A 86 -26.57 14.34 -8.90
C ASN A 86 -26.79 12.83 -9.10
N ILE A 87 -25.98 12.00 -8.45
CA ILE A 87 -26.00 10.55 -8.57
C ILE A 87 -26.95 9.93 -7.54
N THR A 88 -28.06 9.39 -8.02
CA THR A 88 -29.14 8.83 -7.18
C THR A 88 -29.20 7.32 -7.14
N ARG A 89 -28.44 6.63 -8.01
CA ARG A 89 -28.43 5.16 -8.07
C ARG A 89 -27.96 4.56 -6.74
N THR A 90 -28.58 3.47 -6.36
CA THR A 90 -28.27 2.71 -5.15
C THR A 90 -26.92 2.00 -5.25
N LYS A 91 -26.35 1.62 -4.10
CA LYS A 91 -25.15 0.78 -4.06
C LYS A 91 -25.33 -0.56 -4.77
N LYS A 92 -26.54 -1.14 -4.74
CA LYS A 92 -26.89 -2.38 -5.45
C LYS A 92 -26.84 -2.20 -6.97
N GLU A 93 -27.38 -1.10 -7.49
CA GLU A 93 -27.32 -0.78 -8.92
C GLU A 93 -25.88 -0.49 -9.37
N ALA A 94 -25.11 0.25 -8.55
CA ALA A 94 -23.70 0.48 -8.83
C ALA A 94 -22.89 -0.84 -8.90
N LEU A 95 -23.18 -1.78 -8.00
CA LEU A 95 -22.57 -3.11 -8.03
C LEU A 95 -22.96 -3.89 -9.28
N ALA A 96 -24.24 -3.85 -9.68
CA ALA A 96 -24.71 -4.51 -10.89
C ALA A 96 -24.01 -3.96 -12.15
N LEU A 97 -23.83 -2.64 -12.24
CA LEU A 97 -23.06 -2.00 -13.32
C LEU A 97 -21.60 -2.47 -13.31
N ILE A 98 -20.93 -2.43 -12.16
CA ILE A 98 -19.54 -2.89 -12.02
C ILE A 98 -19.38 -4.35 -12.43
N LYS A 99 -20.28 -5.23 -12.00
CA LYS A 99 -20.26 -6.65 -12.40
C LYS A 99 -20.44 -6.82 -13.90
N GLY A 100 -21.40 -6.10 -14.50
CA GLY A 100 -21.63 -6.13 -15.95
C GLY A 100 -20.45 -5.58 -16.76
N TYR A 101 -19.75 -4.55 -16.28
CA TYR A 101 -18.52 -4.07 -16.92
C TYR A 101 -17.39 -5.09 -16.81
N ARG A 102 -17.21 -5.70 -15.62
CA ARG A 102 -16.20 -6.74 -15.43
C ARG A 102 -16.42 -7.93 -16.36
N GLU A 103 -17.66 -8.40 -16.49
CA GLU A 103 -18.03 -9.49 -17.38
C GLU A 103 -17.70 -9.16 -18.85
N GLN A 104 -17.99 -7.94 -19.30
CA GLN A 104 -17.64 -7.49 -20.65
C GLN A 104 -16.12 -7.46 -20.88
N ILE A 105 -15.35 -7.04 -19.87
CA ILE A 105 -13.87 -7.03 -19.95
C ILE A 105 -13.32 -8.46 -20.01
N VAL A 106 -13.77 -9.33 -19.11
CA VAL A 106 -13.28 -10.72 -19.03
C VAL A 106 -13.68 -11.56 -20.24
N SER A 107 -14.86 -11.31 -20.81
CA SER A 107 -15.29 -11.95 -22.06
C SER A 107 -14.63 -11.37 -23.32
N GLY A 108 -13.87 -10.29 -23.21
CA GLY A 108 -13.25 -9.59 -24.34
C GLY A 108 -14.23 -8.81 -25.21
N LYS A 109 -15.48 -8.62 -24.76
CA LYS A 109 -16.51 -7.85 -25.50
C LYS A 109 -16.20 -6.35 -25.54
N ALA A 110 -15.50 -5.84 -24.53
CA ALA A 110 -15.01 -4.46 -24.46
C ALA A 110 -13.68 -4.41 -23.71
N THR A 111 -12.86 -3.42 -24.00
CA THR A 111 -11.62 -3.17 -23.25
C THR A 111 -11.90 -2.44 -21.95
N PHE A 112 -10.95 -2.51 -21.01
CA PHE A 112 -11.05 -1.78 -19.74
C PHE A 112 -11.08 -0.27 -20.00
N GLU A 113 -10.20 0.21 -20.88
CA GLU A 113 -10.00 1.60 -21.24
C GLU A 113 -11.26 2.23 -21.83
N GLU A 114 -11.94 1.51 -22.73
CA GLU A 114 -13.21 1.95 -23.33
C GLU A 114 -14.27 2.16 -22.26
N LEU A 115 -14.48 1.18 -21.38
CA LEU A 115 -15.50 1.26 -20.35
C LEU A 115 -15.14 2.31 -19.29
N ALA A 116 -13.86 2.42 -18.92
CA ALA A 116 -13.40 3.44 -17.97
C ALA A 116 -13.60 4.86 -18.52
N SER A 117 -13.27 5.09 -19.79
CA SER A 117 -13.49 6.40 -20.44
C SER A 117 -14.97 6.77 -20.56
N GLN A 118 -15.85 5.82 -20.88
CA GLN A 118 -17.26 6.11 -21.11
C GLN A 118 -18.08 6.17 -19.82
N TYR A 119 -17.78 5.31 -18.85
CA TYR A 119 -18.68 5.03 -17.74
C TYR A 119 -18.13 5.42 -16.36
N SER A 120 -16.82 5.68 -16.22
CA SER A 120 -16.28 6.00 -14.90
C SER A 120 -16.74 7.38 -14.40
N ASP A 121 -17.21 7.40 -13.15
CA ASP A 121 -17.54 8.61 -12.39
C ASP A 121 -16.30 9.34 -11.81
N CYS A 122 -15.10 8.90 -12.17
CA CYS A 122 -13.84 9.58 -11.82
C CYS A 122 -13.37 10.48 -12.96
N SER A 123 -12.65 11.56 -12.63
CA SER A 123 -12.01 12.43 -13.63
C SER A 123 -10.86 11.75 -14.38
N SER A 124 -10.37 10.58 -13.92
CA SER A 124 -9.41 9.74 -14.66
C SER A 124 -10.00 9.12 -15.92
N ALA A 125 -11.33 9.16 -16.13
CA ALA A 125 -11.98 8.72 -17.37
C ALA A 125 -11.35 9.36 -18.63
N LYS A 126 -10.93 10.62 -18.54
CA LYS A 126 -10.22 11.35 -19.62
C LYS A 126 -8.84 10.76 -19.98
N ARG A 127 -8.28 9.95 -19.08
CA ARG A 127 -7.03 9.19 -19.25
C ARG A 127 -7.31 7.68 -19.28
N LYS A 128 -8.49 7.28 -19.76
CA LYS A 128 -8.87 5.85 -19.87
C LYS A 128 -8.82 5.10 -18.53
N GLY A 129 -9.09 5.81 -17.43
CA GLY A 129 -9.07 5.26 -16.08
C GLY A 129 -7.69 5.29 -15.39
N ASP A 130 -6.63 5.66 -16.09
CA ASP A 130 -5.26 5.70 -15.57
C ASP A 130 -5.17 6.58 -14.31
N LEU A 131 -4.50 6.07 -13.26
CA LEU A 131 -4.19 6.80 -12.03
C LEU A 131 -2.70 7.13 -11.91
N GLY A 132 -1.86 6.63 -12.83
CA GLY A 132 -0.41 6.69 -12.71
C GLY A 132 0.13 5.75 -11.63
N THR A 133 1.38 5.99 -11.24
CA THR A 133 2.05 5.26 -10.17
C THR A 133 1.72 5.84 -8.81
N PHE A 134 1.47 4.98 -7.82
CA PHE A 134 1.29 5.40 -6.43
C PHE A 134 1.88 4.39 -5.46
N GLY A 135 2.38 4.90 -4.33
CA GLY A 135 2.83 4.11 -3.19
C GLY A 135 1.74 3.92 -2.14
N ARG A 136 2.07 3.24 -1.05
CA ARG A 136 1.19 3.09 0.11
C ARG A 136 0.91 4.44 0.79
N GLY A 137 -0.26 4.59 1.37
CA GLY A 137 -0.80 5.81 1.97
C GLY A 137 -1.41 6.81 0.98
N ALA A 138 -1.27 6.60 -0.34
CA ALA A 138 -1.74 7.55 -1.34
C ALA A 138 -3.22 7.38 -1.72
N MET A 139 -3.78 6.18 -1.53
CA MET A 139 -5.15 5.83 -1.89
C MET A 139 -5.96 5.42 -0.65
N GLN A 140 -7.29 5.39 -0.76
CA GLN A 140 -8.14 4.85 0.31
C GLN A 140 -7.76 3.39 0.59
N LYS A 141 -7.72 3.01 1.87
CA LYS A 141 -7.16 1.73 2.31
C LYS A 141 -7.69 0.50 1.55
N PRO A 142 -9.00 0.34 1.30
CA PRO A 142 -9.50 -0.80 0.53
C PRO A 142 -9.03 -0.82 -0.93
N PHE A 143 -8.86 0.35 -1.55
CA PHE A 143 -8.34 0.45 -2.92
C PHE A 143 -6.86 0.07 -2.97
N GLU A 144 -6.07 0.59 -2.02
CA GLU A 144 -4.65 0.27 -1.90
C GLU A 144 -4.44 -1.23 -1.68
N ASP A 145 -5.13 -1.82 -0.70
CA ASP A 145 -4.96 -3.24 -0.37
C ASP A 145 -5.25 -4.13 -1.57
N ALA A 146 -6.31 -3.81 -2.33
CA ALA A 146 -6.61 -4.51 -3.57
C ALA A 146 -5.55 -4.26 -4.66
N ALA A 147 -5.16 -3.01 -4.91
CA ALA A 147 -4.19 -2.66 -5.95
C ALA A 147 -2.82 -3.34 -5.74
N PHE A 148 -2.34 -3.39 -4.50
CA PHE A 148 -1.07 -4.04 -4.15
C PHE A 148 -1.16 -5.57 -4.11
N ALA A 149 -2.36 -6.15 -3.98
CA ALA A 149 -2.57 -7.59 -4.04
C ALA A 149 -2.64 -8.13 -5.49
N LEU A 150 -2.95 -7.28 -6.47
CA LEU A 150 -3.03 -7.66 -7.88
C LEU A 150 -1.65 -7.92 -8.48
N SER A 151 -1.58 -8.91 -9.37
CA SER A 151 -0.48 -9.11 -10.31
C SER A 151 -0.57 -8.11 -11.47
N VAL A 152 0.55 -7.85 -12.15
CA VAL A 152 0.54 -7.01 -13.36
C VAL A 152 -0.34 -7.64 -14.43
N GLY A 153 -1.24 -6.85 -15.00
CA GLY A 153 -2.27 -7.26 -15.95
C GLY A 153 -3.56 -7.80 -15.29
N GLU A 154 -3.61 -7.94 -13.97
CA GLU A 154 -4.76 -8.51 -13.28
C GLU A 154 -5.87 -7.49 -13.05
N LEU A 155 -7.10 -7.94 -13.28
CA LEU A 155 -8.33 -7.20 -13.03
C LEU A 155 -8.97 -7.65 -11.71
N SER A 156 -9.25 -6.70 -10.83
CA SER A 156 -9.85 -6.98 -9.53
C SER A 156 -11.30 -7.48 -9.60
N GLU A 157 -11.75 -8.06 -8.50
CA GLU A 157 -13.17 -8.09 -8.12
C GLU A 157 -13.67 -6.68 -7.72
N PRO A 158 -14.98 -6.46 -7.51
CA PRO A 158 -15.50 -5.17 -7.06
C PRO A 158 -14.90 -4.72 -5.72
N VAL A 159 -14.22 -3.57 -5.71
CA VAL A 159 -13.60 -2.97 -4.52
C VAL A 159 -14.45 -1.81 -4.02
N TYR A 160 -14.82 -1.84 -2.74
CA TYR A 160 -15.65 -0.82 -2.11
C TYR A 160 -14.81 0.21 -1.38
N THR A 161 -15.06 1.49 -1.63
CA THR A 161 -14.46 2.61 -0.90
C THR A 161 -15.53 3.65 -0.56
N GLU A 162 -15.18 4.70 0.18
CA GLU A 162 -16.09 5.82 0.40
C GLU A 162 -16.44 6.55 -0.91
N SER A 163 -15.60 6.42 -1.93
CA SER A 163 -15.87 7.04 -3.23
C SER A 163 -16.88 6.29 -4.07
N GLY A 164 -17.17 5.02 -3.77
CA GLY A 164 -18.06 4.14 -4.55
C GLY A 164 -17.45 2.76 -4.76
N ILE A 165 -17.79 2.14 -5.88
CA ILE A 165 -17.34 0.78 -6.22
C ILE A 165 -16.40 0.84 -7.42
N HIS A 166 -15.26 0.16 -7.32
CA HIS A 166 -14.18 0.20 -8.30
C HIS A 166 -13.94 -1.18 -8.92
N LEU A 167 -13.57 -1.18 -10.20
CA LEU A 167 -12.67 -2.18 -10.77
C LEU A 167 -11.28 -1.57 -10.86
N ILE A 168 -10.26 -2.36 -10.54
CA ILE A 168 -8.86 -1.95 -10.58
C ILE A 168 -8.13 -2.88 -11.54
N LEU A 169 -7.40 -2.30 -12.48
CA LEU A 169 -6.49 -3.01 -13.37
C LEU A 169 -5.07 -2.58 -13.03
N ARG A 170 -4.21 -3.52 -12.62
CA ARG A 170 -2.79 -3.21 -12.41
C ARG A 170 -2.05 -3.26 -13.74
N THR A 171 -1.44 -2.16 -14.15
CA THR A 171 -0.72 -2.03 -15.42
C THR A 171 0.79 -2.28 -15.29
N ALA A 172 1.38 -2.01 -14.11
CA ALA A 172 2.78 -2.32 -13.76
C ALA A 172 2.95 -2.54 -12.24
#